data_AF-A0AAW2QW92-F1
#
_entry.id   AF-A0AAW2QW92-F1
#
_cell.length_a   1.000
_cell.length_b   1.000
_cell.length_c   1.000
_cell.angle_alpha   90.00
_cell.angle_beta   90.00
_cell.angle_gamma   90.00
#
_symmetry.space_group_name_H-M   'P 1'
#
loop_
_entity.id
_entity.type
_entity.pdbx_description
1 polymer ?
#
loop_
_entity_poly.entity_id
_entity_poly.type
_entity_poly.pdbx_seq_one_letter_code
_entity_poly.pdbx_strand_id
1 'polypeptide(L)'
;MADVSNTFAKTEAIPTPVSGVDREARVLRYREKRKNRKFEKTIRYASRKAYAETRPRIKGRFAKRSELEVDSLISGDASYGVVPTF
;
A
#
# COMPACT_ATOMS: atom_id res chain seq x y z
N MET A 1 -39.04 -4.90 -28.30
CA MET A 1 -38.87 -3.50 -27.84
C MET A 1 -39.42 -3.45 -26.42
N ALA A 2 -38.57 -3.69 -25.42
CA ALA A 2 -38.96 -3.64 -24.01
C ALA A 2 -38.14 -2.51 -23.36
N ASP A 3 -38.84 -1.49 -22.88
CA ASP A 3 -38.27 -0.28 -22.28
C ASP A 3 -37.46 -0.62 -21.02
N VAL A 4 -36.18 -0.23 -21.03
CA VAL A 4 -35.28 -0.34 -19.88
C VAL A 4 -35.41 0.92 -19.04
N SER A 5 -36.45 0.99 -18.20
CA SER A 5 -36.53 2.01 -17.16
C SER A 5 -35.70 1.56 -15.94
N ASN A 6 -34.40 1.82 -16.02
CA ASN A 6 -33.44 1.65 -14.93
C ASN A 6 -33.67 2.74 -13.86
N THR A 7 -34.50 2.46 -12.86
CA THR A 7 -34.67 3.34 -11.70
C THR A 7 -33.50 3.15 -10.72
N PHE A 8 -32.32 3.68 -11.05
CA PHE A 8 -31.32 4.00 -10.03
C PHE A 8 -31.84 5.19 -9.23
N ALA A 9 -32.74 4.91 -8.28
CA ALA A 9 -32.97 5.80 -7.17
C ALA A 9 -31.70 5.80 -6.32
N LYS A 10 -30.77 6.70 -6.68
CA LYS A 10 -29.68 7.13 -5.82
C LYS A 10 -30.33 7.75 -4.60
N THR A 11 -30.52 6.95 -3.55
CA THR A 11 -30.89 7.47 -2.24
C THR A 11 -29.71 8.30 -1.76
N GLU A 12 -29.70 9.58 -2.09
CA GLU A 12 -28.99 10.60 -1.33
C GLU A 12 -29.65 10.63 0.06
N ALA A 13 -29.29 9.66 0.90
CA ALA A 13 -29.64 9.65 2.29
C ALA A 13 -28.83 10.78 2.94
N ILE A 14 -29.45 11.96 2.96
CA ILE A 14 -29.12 13.05 3.88
C ILE A 14 -28.86 12.39 5.24
N PRO A 15 -27.71 12.60 5.89
CA PRO A 15 -27.44 11.97 7.18
C PRO A 15 -28.45 12.52 8.18
N THR A 16 -29.51 11.76 8.43
CA THR A 16 -30.52 12.06 9.43
C THR A 16 -29.83 12.13 10.79
N PRO A 17 -30.20 13.10 11.65
CA PRO A 17 -29.62 13.22 12.97
C PRO A 17 -29.86 11.91 13.72
N VAL A 18 -28.75 11.25 13.99
CA VAL A 18 -28.63 9.91 14.56
C VAL A 18 -29.55 9.72 15.76
N SER A 19 -30.61 8.93 15.58
CA SER A 19 -31.45 8.50 16.69
C SER A 19 -30.61 7.68 17.69
N GLY A 20 -31.01 7.64 18.97
CA GLY A 20 -30.29 6.87 20.00
C GLY A 20 -30.11 5.39 19.62
N VAL A 21 -31.11 4.81 18.94
CA VAL A 21 -31.10 3.42 18.46
C VAL A 21 -30.03 3.19 17.40
N ASP A 22 -29.83 4.15 16.48
CA ASP A 22 -28.79 4.08 15.45
C ASP A 22 -27.38 4.20 16.05
N ARG A 23 -27.25 4.86 17.20
CA ARG A 23 -25.99 4.95 17.94
C ARG A 23 -25.67 3.61 18.62
N GLU A 24 -26.64 3.02 19.30
CA GLU A 24 -26.46 1.74 19.99
C GLU A 24 -26.05 0.63 19.01
N ALA A 25 -26.72 0.51 17.87
CA ALA A 25 -26.38 -0.45 16.83
C ALA A 25 -24.94 -0.26 16.30
N ARG A 26 -24.51 0.99 16.05
CA ARG A 26 -23.13 1.29 15.62
C ARG A 26 -22.10 0.97 16.70
N VAL A 27 -22.40 1.24 17.96
CA VAL A 27 -21.51 0.94 19.10
C VAL A 27 -21.36 -0.57 19.29
N LEU A 28 -22.44 -1.34 19.19
CA LEU A 28 -22.39 -2.80 19.25
C LEU A 28 -21.51 -3.36 18.13
N ARG A 29 -21.74 -2.96 16.87
CA ARG A 29 -20.89 -3.35 15.74
C ARG A 29 -19.43 -2.96 15.94
N TYR A 30 -19.15 -1.78 16.50
CA TYR A 30 -17.79 -1.37 16.83
C TYR A 30 -17.14 -2.30 17.88
N ARG A 31 -17.85 -2.64 18.96
CA ARG A 31 -17.36 -3.52 20.03
C ARG A 31 -17.06 -4.92 19.49
N GLU A 32 -17.95 -5.47 18.68
CA GLU A 32 -17.73 -6.75 17.99
C GLU A 32 -16.51 -6.70 17.07
N LYS A 33 -16.43 -5.68 16.20
CA LYS A 33 -15.25 -5.49 15.33
C LYS A 33 -13.96 -5.29 16.13
N ARG A 34 -14.01 -4.68 17.31
CA ARG A 34 -12.84 -4.48 18.19
C ARG A 34 -12.33 -5.79 18.76
N LYS A 35 -13.23 -6.68 19.21
CA LYS A 35 -12.88 -8.03 19.67
C LYS A 35 -12.23 -8.86 18.55
N ASN A 36 -12.69 -8.67 17.31
CA ASN A 36 -12.23 -9.42 16.13
C ASN A 36 -11.04 -8.78 15.39
N ARG A 37 -10.33 -7.82 16.00
CA ARG A 37 -9.14 -7.21 15.35
C ARG A 37 -8.02 -8.24 15.28
N LYS A 38 -7.47 -8.41 14.08
CA LYS A 38 -6.26 -9.21 13.84
C LYS A 38 -5.05 -8.29 13.86
N PHE A 39 -4.13 -8.52 14.81
CA PHE A 39 -2.89 -7.74 14.96
C PHE A 39 -1.69 -8.39 14.26
N GLU A 40 -1.83 -9.65 13.88
CA GLU A 40 -0.81 -10.36 13.11
C GLU A 40 -0.64 -9.76 11.72
N LYS A 41 0.59 -9.81 11.21
CA LYS A 41 0.93 -9.30 9.88
C LYS A 41 0.21 -10.13 8.80
N THR A 42 -0.84 -9.56 8.23
CA THR A 42 -1.60 -10.20 7.15
C THR A 42 -1.09 -9.75 5.79
N ILE A 43 -0.60 -10.70 4.97
CA ILE A 43 -0.25 -10.44 3.57
C ILE A 43 -1.47 -10.75 2.70
N ARG A 44 -2.16 -9.73 2.22
CA ARG A 44 -3.38 -9.91 1.41
C ARG A 44 -3.10 -10.26 -0.05
N TYR A 45 -2.01 -9.73 -0.62
CA TYR A 45 -1.69 -9.87 -2.05
C TYR A 45 -0.34 -10.59 -2.22
N ALA A 46 -0.40 -11.87 -2.58
CA ALA A 46 0.79 -12.72 -2.73
C ALA A 46 1.72 -12.25 -3.86
N SER A 47 1.17 -11.88 -5.02
CA SER A 47 1.96 -11.40 -6.17
C SER A 47 2.80 -10.16 -5.84
N ARG A 48 2.21 -9.18 -5.13
CA ARG A 48 2.91 -7.96 -4.70
C ARG A 48 4.02 -8.25 -3.70
N LYS A 49 3.85 -9.26 -2.82
CA LYS A 49 4.90 -9.70 -1.91
C LYS A 49 6.08 -10.30 -2.68
N ALA A 50 5.82 -11.21 -3.62
CA ALA A 50 6.86 -11.83 -4.44
C ALA A 50 7.67 -10.79 -5.24
N TYR A 51 7.00 -9.78 -5.81
CA TYR A 51 7.69 -8.68 -6.49
C TYR A 51 8.53 -7.80 -5.55
N ALA A 52 8.07 -7.57 -4.32
CA ALA A 52 8.81 -6.79 -3.33
C ALA A 52 10.03 -7.53 -2.74
N GLU A 53 10.01 -8.87 -2.76
CA GLU A 53 11.11 -9.74 -2.32
C GLU A 53 12.23 -9.83 -3.36
N THR A 54 11.88 -9.84 -4.65
CA THR A 54 12.83 -9.94 -5.76
C THR A 54 13.42 -8.59 -6.21
N ARG A 55 12.78 -7.46 -5.87
CA ARG A 55 13.23 -6.13 -6.29
C ARG A 55 14.51 -5.69 -5.55
N PRO A 56 15.52 -5.15 -6.25
CA PRO A 56 16.80 -4.74 -5.64
C PRO A 56 16.63 -3.62 -4.61
N ARG A 57 17.42 -3.70 -3.52
CA ARG A 57 17.39 -2.75 -2.41
C ARG A 57 18.80 -2.29 -2.04
N ILE A 58 18.93 -1.00 -1.74
CA ILE A 58 20.14 -0.38 -1.14
C ILE A 58 19.73 0.17 0.22
N LYS A 59 20.37 -0.30 1.30
CA LYS A 59 20.05 0.08 2.70
C LYS A 59 18.54 -0.02 3.04
N GLY A 60 17.87 -1.06 2.53
CA GLY A 60 16.44 -1.33 2.78
C GLY A 60 15.44 -0.59 1.87
N ARG A 61 15.89 0.40 1.09
CA ARG A 61 15.08 1.15 0.12
C ARG A 61 15.14 0.48 -1.25
N PHE A 62 14.06 0.53 -2.03
CA PHE A 62 14.12 0.06 -3.41
C PHE A 62 15.00 0.98 -4.25
N ALA A 63 15.92 0.40 -5.01
CA ALA A 63 16.74 1.13 -5.96
C ALA A 63 16.02 1.30 -7.30
N LYS A 64 16.30 2.42 -7.99
CA LYS A 64 15.98 2.55 -9.42
C LYS A 64 17.09 1.91 -10.25
N ARG A 65 16.75 1.48 -11.47
CA ARG A 65 17.73 0.83 -12.36
C ARG A 65 18.97 1.69 -12.60
N SER A 66 18.80 3.00 -12.75
CA SER A 66 19.92 3.95 -12.92
C SER A 66 20.84 4.07 -11.70
N GLU A 67 20.32 3.89 -10.48
CA GLU A 67 21.12 3.98 -9.25
C GLU A 67 21.97 2.71 -9.02
N LEU A 68 21.49 1.56 -9.53
CA LEU A 68 22.22 0.29 -9.46
C LEU A 68 23.49 0.29 -10.32
N GLU A 69 23.46 1.00 -11.46
CA GLU A 69 24.65 1.19 -12.30
C GLU A 69 25.73 1.98 -11.55
N VAL A 70 25.33 3.02 -10.80
CA VAL A 70 26.25 3.86 -10.02
C VAL A 70 26.85 3.08 -8.82
N ASP A 71 26.07 2.26 -8.11
CA ASP A 71 26.58 1.44 -6.98
C ASP A 71 27.50 0.29 -7.45
N SER A 72 27.25 -0.25 -8.65
CA SER A 72 28.12 -1.24 -9.31
C SER A 72 29.47 -0.64 -9.69
N LEU A 73 29.50 0.65 -10.08
CA LEU A 73 30.71 1.42 -10.36
C LEU A 73 31.45 1.84 -9.09
N ILE A 74 30.73 2.18 -8.01
CA ILE A 74 31.33 2.55 -6.71
C ILE A 74 32.01 1.34 -6.02
N SER A 75 31.56 0.11 -6.31
CA SER A 75 32.12 -1.12 -5.70
C SER A 75 33.35 -1.68 -6.43
N GLY A 76 33.74 -1.11 -7.56
CA GLY A 76 34.91 -1.54 -8.32
C GLY A 76 35.79 -0.35 -8.63
N ASP A 77 36.81 -0.12 -7.79
CA ASP A 77 37.99 0.74 -8.02
C ASP A 77 38.15 2.06 -7.23
N ALA A 78 37.89 2.05 -5.91
CA ALA A 78 38.61 2.98 -5.02
C ALA A 78 40.11 2.58 -4.85
N SER A 79 40.83 2.32 -5.94
CA SER A 79 42.28 2.16 -5.98
C SER A 79 42.91 3.33 -6.73
N TYR A 80 43.33 4.34 -5.97
CA TYR A 80 44.27 5.41 -6.30
C TYR A 80 44.65 5.57 -7.79
N GLY A 81 43.95 6.46 -8.49
CA GLY A 81 44.40 6.98 -9.79
C GLY A 81 45.58 7.93 -9.59
N VAL A 82 46.81 7.40 -9.62
CA VAL A 82 48.05 8.17 -9.75
C VAL A 82 48.02 8.89 -11.10
N VAL A 83 48.11 10.22 -11.09
CA VAL A 83 48.30 11.04 -12.29
C VAL A 83 49.80 11.20 -12.53
N PRO A 84 50.38 10.66 -13.61
CA PRO A 84 51.78 10.89 -13.94
C PRO A 84 52.00 12.35 -14.37
N THR A 85 52.85 13.05 -13.66
CA THR A 85 53.40 14.35 -14.08
C THR A 85 54.64 14.10 -14.94
N PHE A 86 54.61 14.52 -16.20
CA PHE A 86 55.81 14.80 -16.99
C PHE A 86 56.07 16.30 -17.00
#